data_AF-A0AAE6EJI0-F1
#
_entry.id   AF-A0AAE6EJI0-F1
#
_cell.length_a   1.000
_cell.length_b   1.000
_cell.length_c   1.000
_cell.angle_alpha   90.00
_cell.angle_beta   90.00
_cell.angle_gamma   90.00
#
_symmetry.space_group_name_H-M   'P 1'
#
loop_
_entity.id
_entity.type
_entity.pdbx_description
1 polymer ?
#
loop_
_entity_poly.entity_id
_entity_poly.type
_entity_poly.pdbx_seq_one_letter_code
_entity_poly.pdbx_strand_id
1 'polypeptide(L)'
;MKQVLYIVDVQPSFNPPAALVAEISSLATTMPSIATVERHDESVTPFERQLGWKPGRDDESLVAADRIFIKHGYAPPKAAMDHLFSLKPERVLVCGIQADTCVLAAGFALFDAGLHPTLLPWLTVGSSLDRSGELGARLWKHHFGAVLAGPHALDI
;
A
#
# COMPACT_ATOMS: atom_id res chain seq x y z
N MET A 1 -14.04 -10.78 -12.50
CA MET A 1 -12.78 -10.04 -12.62
C MET A 1 -11.84 -10.49 -11.51
N LYS A 2 -10.64 -10.98 -11.83
CA LYS A 2 -9.66 -11.41 -10.83
C LYS A 2 -8.97 -10.21 -10.20
N GLN A 3 -9.24 -9.98 -8.92
CA GLN A 3 -8.68 -8.86 -8.15
C GLN A 3 -7.71 -9.38 -7.11
N VAL A 4 -6.70 -8.57 -6.80
CA VAL A 4 -5.75 -8.80 -5.71
C VAL A 4 -5.68 -7.52 -4.88
N LEU A 5 -5.72 -7.66 -3.55
CA LEU A 5 -5.53 -6.56 -2.62
C LEU A 5 -4.04 -6.40 -2.30
N TYR A 6 -3.51 -5.20 -2.50
CA TYR A 6 -2.14 -4.81 -2.19
C TYR A 6 -2.15 -3.75 -1.08
N ILE A 7 -1.75 -4.17 0.12
CA ILE A 7 -1.83 -3.42 1.38
C ILE A 7 -0.45 -2.83 1.67
N VAL A 8 -0.34 -1.51 1.69
CA VAL A 8 0.93 -0.82 1.87
C VAL A 8 1.12 -0.41 3.32
N ASP A 9 2.12 -0.99 3.99
CA ASP A 9 2.74 -0.48 5.22
C ASP A 9 1.75 -0.12 6.35
N VAL A 10 0.73 -0.96 6.53
CA VAL A 10 -0.16 -0.86 7.70
C VAL A 10 0.54 -1.52 8.89
N GLN A 11 1.37 -0.75 9.60
CA GLN A 11 2.30 -1.21 10.65
C GLN A 11 2.45 -0.18 11.79
N PRO A 12 3.02 -0.56 12.96
CA PRO A 12 3.07 0.30 14.15
C PRO A 12 3.75 1.65 13.96
N SER A 13 4.83 1.74 13.17
CA SER A 13 5.59 2.99 13.00
C SER A 13 4.76 4.15 12.42
N PHE A 14 3.67 3.86 11.73
CA PHE A 14 2.77 4.87 11.18
C PHE A 14 1.54 5.14 12.05
N ASN A 15 1.37 4.41 13.16
CA ASN A 15 0.25 4.54 14.10
C ASN A 15 -1.12 4.60 13.40
N PRO A 16 -1.50 3.57 12.60
CA PRO A 16 -2.74 3.59 11.84
C PRO A 16 -3.97 3.63 12.75
N PRO A 17 -5.07 4.29 12.34
CA PRO A 17 -6.35 4.18 13.04
C PRO A 17 -6.82 2.72 13.15
N ALA A 18 -7.30 2.30 14.32
CA ALA A 18 -7.75 0.92 14.53
C ALA A 18 -8.88 0.49 13.58
N ALA A 19 -9.79 1.42 13.25
CA ALA A 19 -10.85 1.17 12.27
C ALA A 19 -10.29 0.86 10.88
N LEU A 20 -9.25 1.59 10.44
CA LEU A 20 -8.57 1.32 9.16
C LEU A 20 -8.01 -0.10 9.13
N VAL A 21 -7.30 -0.50 10.19
CA VAL A 21 -6.73 -1.85 10.32
C VAL A 21 -7.83 -2.91 10.23
N ALA A 22 -8.94 -2.72 10.94
CA ALA A 22 -10.05 -3.67 10.97
C ALA A 22 -10.75 -3.80 9.60
N GLU A 23 -10.99 -2.68 8.92
CA GLU A 23 -11.65 -2.68 7.60
C GLU A 23 -10.77 -3.31 6.51
N ILE A 24 -9.47 -2.99 6.49
CA ILE A 24 -8.52 -3.62 5.56
C ILE A 24 -8.42 -5.12 5.86
N SER A 25 -8.35 -5.50 7.14
CA SER A 25 -8.30 -6.91 7.54
C SER A 25 -9.53 -7.67 7.07
N SER A 26 -10.72 -7.08 7.20
CA SER A 26 -11.96 -7.68 6.69
C SER A 26 -11.90 -7.89 5.17
N LEU A 27 -11.50 -6.86 4.41
CA LEU A 27 -11.40 -6.94 2.95
C LEU A 27 -10.33 -7.96 2.50
N ALA A 28 -9.22 -8.08 3.21
CA ALA A 28 -8.16 -9.04 2.89
C ALA A 28 -8.62 -10.50 2.94
N THR A 29 -9.73 -10.80 3.63
CA THR A 29 -10.30 -12.16 3.68
C THR A 29 -11.12 -12.54 2.45
N THR A 30 -11.49 -11.58 1.59
CA THR A 30 -12.42 -11.82 0.47
C THR A 30 -11.75 -12.08 -0.87
N MET A 31 -10.43 -11.84 -0.96
CA MET A 31 -9.65 -11.97 -2.18
C MET A 31 -8.18 -12.24 -1.86
N PRO A 32 -7.37 -12.70 -2.84
CA PRO A 32 -5.93 -12.83 -2.63
C PRO A 32 -5.33 -11.50 -2.16
N SER A 33 -4.50 -11.55 -1.12
CA SER A 33 -3.97 -10.36 -0.46
C SER A 33 -2.46 -10.41 -0.27
N ILE A 34 -1.82 -9.27 -0.49
CA ILE A 34 -0.39 -9.05 -0.29
C ILE A 34 -0.24 -7.83 0.61
N ALA A 35 0.61 -7.90 1.63
CA ALA A 35 0.98 -6.75 2.43
C ALA A 35 2.49 -6.45 2.33
N THR A 36 2.86 -5.17 2.40
CA THR A 36 4.25 -4.77 2.66
C THR A 36 4.43 -4.22 4.06
N VAL A 37 5.65 -4.34 4.56
CA VAL A 37 6.12 -3.70 5.78
C VAL A 37 7.44 -3.03 5.48
N GLU A 38 7.52 -1.73 5.75
CA GLU A 38 8.74 -0.95 5.66
C GLU A 38 9.55 -1.08 6.95
N ARG A 39 10.74 -1.68 6.86
CA ARG A 39 11.66 -1.80 8.00
C ARG A 39 12.87 -0.92 7.78
N HIS A 40 13.39 -0.40 8.88
CA HIS A 40 14.58 0.44 8.80
C HIS A 40 15.84 -0.39 8.56
N ASP A 41 16.54 -0.04 7.48
CA ASP A 41 17.92 -0.44 7.20
C ASP A 41 18.66 0.72 6.54
N GLU A 42 19.48 1.40 7.35
CA GLU A 42 20.23 2.59 6.93
C GLU A 42 21.31 2.28 5.89
N SER A 43 21.69 1.00 5.71
CA SER A 43 22.58 0.57 4.64
C SER A 43 21.90 0.53 3.26
N VAL A 44 20.56 0.49 3.23
CA VAL A 44 19.75 0.42 2.01
C VAL A 44 19.17 1.80 1.66
N THR A 45 18.49 2.44 2.61
CA THR A 45 17.83 3.74 2.37
C THR A 45 18.19 4.72 3.48
N PRO A 46 18.51 5.99 3.16
CA PRO A 46 19.03 6.99 4.11
C PRO A 46 17.95 7.62 5.02
N PHE A 47 16.98 6.85 5.52
CA PHE A 47 15.83 7.43 6.22
C PHE A 47 16.22 8.29 7.41
N GLU A 48 17.04 7.76 8.31
CA GLU A 48 17.40 8.50 9.53
C GLU A 48 18.34 9.65 9.23
N ARG A 49 19.41 9.41 8.46
CA ARG A 49 20.43 10.45 8.20
C ARG A 49 19.93 11.60 7.33
N GLN A 50 18.98 11.34 6.43
CA GLN A 50 18.47 12.35 5.50
C GLN A 50 17.17 12.99 5.96
N LEU A 51 16.24 12.22 6.53
CA LEU A 51 14.91 12.71 6.89
C LEU A 51 14.71 12.90 8.39
N GLY A 52 15.64 12.44 9.23
CA GLY A 52 15.50 12.48 10.69
C GLY A 52 14.37 11.60 11.22
N TRP A 53 13.82 10.72 10.39
CA TRP A 53 12.75 9.79 10.71
C TRP A 53 13.04 8.43 10.11
N LYS A 54 12.62 7.36 10.79
CA LYS A 54 12.75 5.99 10.30
C LYS A 54 11.60 5.11 10.82
N PRO A 55 11.20 4.08 10.08
CA PRO A 55 10.34 3.04 10.62
C PRO A 55 11.10 2.18 11.65
N GLY A 56 10.37 1.33 12.35
CA GLY A 56 10.93 0.33 13.25
C GLY A 56 11.74 -0.72 12.50
N ARG A 57 12.76 -1.27 13.16
CA ARG A 57 13.58 -2.36 12.59
C ARG A 57 12.83 -3.69 12.54
N ASP A 58 11.96 -3.91 13.52
CA ASP A 58 11.24 -5.16 13.72
C ASP A 58 9.72 -4.97 13.57
N ASP A 59 9.30 -3.93 12.85
CA ASP A 59 7.88 -3.70 12.59
C ASP A 59 7.25 -4.92 11.89
N GLU A 60 5.99 -5.18 12.23
CA GLU A 60 5.18 -6.23 11.64
C GLU A 60 3.92 -5.62 11.04
N SER A 61 3.31 -6.34 10.10
CA SER A 61 2.02 -5.91 9.55
C SER A 61 0.96 -6.05 10.63
N LEU A 62 0.13 -5.02 10.78
CA LEU A 62 -1.05 -5.06 11.63
C LEU A 62 -2.25 -5.72 10.92
N VAL A 63 -2.10 -6.05 9.64
CA VAL A 63 -3.11 -6.74 8.82
C VAL A 63 -2.57 -8.09 8.39
N ALA A 64 -3.33 -9.15 8.65
CA ALA A 64 -3.03 -10.45 8.06
C ALA A 64 -3.32 -10.43 6.55
N ALA A 65 -2.38 -10.94 5.77
CA ALA A 65 -2.51 -11.12 4.32
C ALA A 65 -1.96 -12.49 3.91
N ASP A 66 -2.31 -12.99 2.73
CA ASP A 66 -1.81 -14.29 2.26
C ASP A 66 -0.28 -14.32 2.16
N ARG A 67 0.33 -13.18 1.81
CA ARG A 67 1.78 -12.98 1.79
C ARG A 67 2.14 -11.61 2.34
N ILE A 68 3.22 -11.56 3.14
CA ILE A 68 3.79 -10.33 3.69
C ILE A 68 5.22 -10.20 3.18
N PHE A 69 5.59 -9.04 2.67
CA PHE A 69 6.94 -8.75 2.15
C PHE A 69 7.56 -7.57 2.88
N ILE A 70 8.84 -7.72 3.25
CA ILE A 70 9.63 -6.64 3.84
C ILE A 70 10.24 -5.80 2.72
N LYS A 71 10.19 -4.47 2.89
CA LYS A 71 10.93 -3.50 2.09
C LYS A 71 11.69 -2.55 3.01
N HIS A 72 12.70 -1.87 2.45
CA HIS A 72 13.56 -0.95 3.19
C HIS A 72 13.56 0.46 2.60
N GLY A 73 12.60 0.77 1.74
CA GLY A 73 12.40 2.07 1.09
C GLY A 73 11.01 2.12 0.47
N TYR A 74 10.72 3.19 -0.29
CA TYR A 74 9.35 3.46 -0.72
C TYR A 74 8.77 2.44 -1.72
N ALA A 75 9.58 1.94 -2.66
CA ALA A 75 9.11 1.09 -3.74
C ALA A 75 8.73 -0.33 -3.26
N PRO A 76 7.73 -0.99 -3.89
CA PRO A 76 7.46 -2.41 -3.70
C PRO A 76 8.74 -3.26 -3.88
N PRO A 77 8.97 -4.27 -3.02
CA PRO A 77 10.10 -5.17 -3.22
C PRO A 77 9.83 -6.07 -4.43
N LYS A 78 10.89 -6.43 -5.16
CA LYS A 78 10.79 -7.28 -6.37
C LYS A 78 9.99 -8.57 -6.10
N ALA A 79 10.20 -9.20 -4.94
CA ALA A 79 9.50 -10.43 -4.57
C ALA A 79 7.97 -10.25 -4.46
N ALA A 80 7.49 -9.09 -3.98
CA ALA A 80 6.07 -8.79 -3.95
C ALA A 80 5.50 -8.61 -5.37
N MET A 81 6.25 -7.91 -6.24
CA MET A 81 5.87 -7.74 -7.65
C MET A 81 5.83 -9.08 -8.38
N ASP A 82 6.85 -9.92 -8.25
CA ASP A 82 6.91 -11.26 -8.86
C ASP A 82 5.73 -12.12 -8.39
N HIS A 83 5.40 -12.09 -7.10
CA HIS A 83 4.25 -12.82 -6.56
C HIS A 83 2.94 -12.29 -7.13
N LEU A 84 2.75 -10.97 -7.15
CA LEU A 84 1.57 -10.34 -7.74
C LEU A 84 1.39 -10.73 -9.21
N PHE A 85 2.46 -10.74 -10.01
CA PHE A 85 2.42 -11.22 -11.39
C PHE A 85 2.00 -12.68 -11.52
N SER A 86 2.46 -13.54 -10.62
CA SER A 86 2.07 -14.96 -10.62
C SER A 86 0.57 -15.17 -10.42
N LEU A 87 -0.10 -14.22 -9.74
CA LEU A 87 -1.54 -14.23 -9.56
C LEU A 87 -2.30 -13.81 -10.82
N LYS A 88 -1.66 -13.23 -11.84
CA LYS A 88 -2.31 -12.75 -13.08
C LYS A 88 -3.56 -11.90 -12.81
N PRO A 89 -3.47 -10.84 -11.98
CA PRO A 89 -4.62 -10.00 -11.66
C PRO A 89 -5.09 -9.23 -12.89
N GLU A 90 -6.41 -9.08 -13.03
CA GLU A 90 -7.00 -8.11 -13.96
C GLU A 90 -6.93 -6.70 -13.36
N ARG A 91 -7.06 -6.59 -12.03
CA ARG A 91 -7.01 -5.34 -11.27
C ARG A 91 -6.29 -5.53 -9.94
N VAL A 92 -5.49 -4.54 -9.56
CA VAL A 92 -4.81 -4.51 -8.25
C VAL A 92 -5.46 -3.41 -7.42
N LEU A 93 -6.18 -3.78 -6.38
CA LEU A 93 -6.73 -2.83 -5.42
C LEU A 93 -5.63 -2.42 -4.45
N VAL A 94 -5.41 -1.13 -4.27
CA VAL A 94 -4.32 -0.61 -3.44
C VAL A 94 -4.87 0.22 -2.28
N CYS A 95 -4.37 -0.03 -1.09
CA CYS A 95 -4.73 0.68 0.13
C CYS A 95 -3.53 0.76 1.08
N GLY A 96 -3.68 1.45 2.22
CA GLY A 96 -2.65 1.52 3.26
C GLY A 96 -2.06 2.91 3.45
N ILE A 97 -0.76 2.99 3.76
CA ILE A 97 -0.11 4.18 4.32
C ILE A 97 1.29 4.38 3.71
N GLN A 98 1.76 5.58 3.35
CA GLN A 98 1.00 6.83 3.22
C GLN A 98 0.60 7.06 1.75
N ALA A 99 -0.60 7.62 1.54
CA ALA A 99 -1.22 7.88 0.23
C ALA A 99 -0.27 8.59 -0.77
N ASP A 100 0.47 9.59 -0.30
CA ASP A 100 1.36 10.47 -1.05
C ASP A 100 2.85 10.05 -0.99
N THR A 101 3.17 8.88 -0.42
CA THR A 101 4.53 8.31 -0.37
C THR A 101 4.58 6.86 -0.89
N CYS A 102 4.64 5.85 -0.01
CA CYS A 102 4.77 4.43 -0.36
C CYS A 102 3.59 3.92 -1.19
N VAL A 103 2.38 4.39 -0.91
CA VAL A 103 1.20 4.02 -1.71
C VAL A 103 1.37 4.54 -3.13
N LEU A 104 1.71 5.82 -3.30
CA LEU A 104 1.95 6.41 -4.61
C LEU A 104 3.13 5.73 -5.34
N ALA A 105 4.21 5.41 -4.63
CA ALA A 105 5.34 4.66 -5.18
C ALA A 105 4.93 3.26 -5.66
N ALA A 106 4.05 2.58 -4.94
CA ALA A 106 3.46 1.32 -5.40
C ALA A 106 2.62 1.52 -6.66
N GLY A 107 1.83 2.59 -6.74
CA GLY A 107 1.08 2.97 -7.94
C GLY A 107 1.98 3.08 -9.18
N PHE A 108 3.10 3.80 -9.09
CA PHE A 108 4.08 3.89 -10.20
C PHE A 108 4.65 2.53 -10.58
N ALA A 109 5.13 1.76 -9.59
CA ALA A 109 5.72 0.44 -9.86
C ALA A 109 4.73 -0.54 -10.49
N LEU A 110 3.46 -0.52 -10.07
CA LEU A 110 2.40 -1.35 -10.65
C LEU A 110 2.06 -0.92 -12.08
N PHE A 111 1.92 0.38 -12.30
CA PHE A 111 1.59 0.94 -13.62
C PHE A 111 2.70 0.69 -14.64
N ASP A 112 3.96 0.97 -14.28
CA ASP A 112 5.12 0.75 -15.16
C ASP A 112 5.30 -0.72 -15.52
N ALA A 113 4.82 -1.62 -14.67
CA ALA A 113 4.85 -3.05 -14.90
C ALA A 113 3.62 -3.56 -15.71
N GLY A 114 2.77 -2.67 -16.21
CA GLY A 114 1.62 -2.98 -17.06
C GLY A 114 0.39 -3.50 -16.31
N LEU A 115 0.34 -3.33 -14.98
CA LEU A 115 -0.82 -3.67 -14.16
C LEU A 115 -1.81 -2.50 -14.09
N HIS A 116 -3.03 -2.78 -13.59
CA HIS A 116 -4.09 -1.79 -13.43
C HIS A 116 -4.30 -1.44 -11.95
N PRO A 117 -3.46 -0.56 -11.36
CA PRO A 117 -3.58 -0.18 -9.95
C PRO A 117 -4.80 0.72 -9.73
N THR A 118 -5.62 0.38 -8.73
CA THR A 118 -6.85 1.09 -8.38
C THR A 118 -6.85 1.45 -6.90
N LEU A 119 -6.89 2.74 -6.57
CA LEU A 119 -6.84 3.19 -5.18
C LEU A 119 -8.18 2.99 -4.47
N LEU A 120 -8.11 2.55 -3.21
CA LEU A 120 -9.21 2.53 -2.25
C LEU A 120 -9.05 3.71 -1.27
N PRO A 121 -9.57 4.91 -1.59
CA PRO A 121 -9.25 6.13 -0.83
C PRO A 121 -9.75 6.09 0.62
N TRP A 122 -10.87 5.43 0.92
CA TRP A 122 -11.36 5.30 2.30
C TRP A 122 -10.54 4.31 3.15
N LEU A 123 -9.72 3.46 2.52
CA LEU A 123 -8.78 2.57 3.19
C LEU A 123 -7.33 3.04 3.05
N THR A 124 -7.13 4.32 2.73
CA THR A 124 -5.79 4.89 2.55
C THR A 124 -5.65 6.15 3.38
N VAL A 125 -4.58 6.27 4.15
CA VAL A 125 -4.28 7.46 4.95
C VAL A 125 -3.04 8.13 4.40
N GLY A 126 -3.04 9.46 4.33
CA GLY A 126 -1.90 10.22 3.82
C GLY A 126 -0.85 10.55 4.88
N SER A 127 0.15 11.32 4.47
CA SER A 127 1.29 11.64 5.32
C SER A 127 0.97 12.71 6.38
N SER A 128 2.00 13.14 7.12
CA SER A 128 1.87 14.30 8.00
C SER A 128 1.54 15.59 7.25
N LEU A 129 1.83 15.67 5.94
CA LEU A 129 1.48 16.81 5.09
C LEU A 129 -0.02 16.85 4.75
N ASP A 130 -0.64 15.68 4.60
CA ASP A 130 -2.09 15.56 4.36
C ASP A 130 -2.60 14.24 4.93
N ARG A 131 -3.06 14.26 6.19
CA ARG A 131 -3.58 13.06 6.85
C ARG A 131 -4.87 12.53 6.22
N SER A 132 -5.58 13.34 5.44
CA SER A 132 -6.80 12.88 4.76
C SER A 132 -6.51 11.91 3.62
N GLY A 133 -5.30 11.97 3.04
CA GLY A 133 -4.93 11.20 1.85
C GLY A 133 -5.50 11.76 0.54
N GLU A 134 -6.22 12.89 0.56
CA GLU A 134 -6.82 13.50 -0.62
C GLU A 134 -5.77 13.90 -1.66
N LEU A 135 -4.63 14.43 -1.24
CA LEU A 135 -3.50 14.74 -2.13
C LEU A 135 -3.03 13.47 -2.86
N GLY A 136 -2.83 12.38 -2.12
CA GLY A 136 -2.43 11.09 -2.69
C GLY A 136 -3.47 10.56 -3.68
N ALA A 137 -4.76 10.66 -3.36
CA ALA A 137 -5.85 10.24 -4.25
C ALA A 137 -5.91 11.08 -5.53
N ARG A 138 -5.67 12.39 -5.46
CA ARG A 138 -5.60 13.26 -6.65
C ARG A 138 -4.40 12.95 -7.53
N LEU A 139 -3.22 12.71 -6.93
CA LEU A 139 -2.02 12.28 -7.65
C LEU A 139 -2.26 10.92 -8.32
N TRP A 140 -2.87 9.97 -7.61
CA TRP A 140 -3.24 8.68 -8.16
C TRP A 140 -4.19 8.81 -9.34
N LYS A 141 -5.25 9.62 -9.20
CA LYS A 141 -6.21 9.87 -10.28
C LYS A 141 -5.52 10.46 -11.51
N HIS A 142 -4.57 11.36 -11.31
CA HIS A 142 -3.82 12.00 -12.38
C HIS A 142 -2.87 11.03 -13.11
N HIS A 143 -2.13 10.21 -12.37
CA HIS A 143 -1.09 9.34 -12.93
C HIS A 143 -1.62 7.99 -13.42
N PHE A 144 -2.62 7.40 -12.75
CA PHE A 144 -3.07 6.03 -12.99
C PHE A 144 -4.57 5.91 -13.27
N GLY A 145 -5.33 6.98 -13.07
CA GLY A 145 -6.74 7.07 -13.47
C GLY A 145 -7.76 6.42 -12.52
N ALA A 146 -7.52 5.22 -12.00
CA ALA A 146 -8.54 4.48 -11.25
C ALA A 146 -8.50 4.78 -9.73
N VAL A 147 -9.56 5.41 -9.21
CA VAL A 147 -9.80 5.66 -7.78
C VAL A 147 -11.27 5.34 -7.50
N LEU A 148 -11.55 4.45 -6.55
CA LEU A 148 -12.94 4.07 -6.24
C LEU A 148 -13.63 5.13 -5.39
N ALA A 149 -14.93 5.33 -5.64
CA ALA A 149 -15.72 6.34 -4.94
C ALA A 149 -16.12 5.94 -3.49
N GLY A 150 -16.08 4.65 -3.17
CA GLY A 150 -16.46 4.14 -1.86
C GLY A 150 -16.57 2.61 -1.83
N PRO A 151 -16.84 2.01 -0.66
CA PRO A 151 -16.97 0.55 -0.50
C PRO A 151 -17.97 -0.08 -1.47
N HIS A 152 -18.99 0.67 -1.89
CA HIS A 152 -20.10 0.20 -2.72
C HIS A 152 -19.68 0.00 -4.18
N ALA A 153 -18.52 0.55 -4.57
CA ALA A 153 -17.92 0.37 -5.89
C ALA A 153 -16.95 -0.83 -5.94
N LEU A 154 -16.84 -1.59 -4.85
CA LEU A 154 -16.15 -2.87 -4.86
C LEU A 154 -17.07 -3.91 -5.51
N ASP A 155 -16.87 -4.17 -6.80
CA ASP A 155 -17.42 -5.36 -7.45
C ASP A 155 -16.64 -6.59 -6.95
N ILE A 156 -16.99 -7.10 -5.76
CA ILE A 156 -16.36 -8.30 -5.16
C ILE A 156 -16.95 -9.56 -5.80
#